data_AF-A0A520I6B8-F1
#
_entry.id   AF-A0A520I6B8-F1
#
_cell.length_a   1.000
_cell.length_b   1.000
_cell.length_c   1.000
_cell.angle_alpha   90.00
_cell.angle_beta   90.00
_cell.angle_gamma   90.00
#
_symmetry.space_group_name_H-M   'P 1'
#
loop_
_entity.id
_entity.type
_entity.pdbx_description
1 polymer ?
#
loop_
_entity_poly.entity_id
_entity_poly.type
_entity_poly.pdbx_seq_one_letter_code
_entity_poly.pdbx_strand_id
1 'polypeptide(L)' 'KDQIQIHFFRFAQLQPLENYGQVYIRTDDIDGLYESFISNHVDIHPNGKLQNKPWGQREFSILDPDHNLLTFGQSLI' A
#
# COMPACT_ATOMS: atom_id res chain seq x y z
N LYS A 1 -8.76 6.69 16.03
CA LYS A 1 -9.01 5.26 15.77
C LYS A 1 -7.83 4.77 14.95
N ASP A 2 -7.24 3.65 15.36
CA ASP A 2 -5.98 3.04 14.90
C ASP A 2 -4.77 3.97 15.05
N GLN A 3 -3.79 3.60 15.88
CA GLN A 3 -2.67 4.47 16.29
C GLN A 3 -1.64 4.72 15.16
N ILE A 4 -2.09 4.74 13.91
CA ILE A 4 -1.27 4.85 12.70
C ILE A 4 -1.42 6.28 12.17
N GLN A 5 -0.30 6.89 11.80
CA GLN A 5 -0.27 8.22 11.19
C GLN A 5 0.68 8.20 10.00
N ILE A 6 0.24 8.78 8.88
CA ILE A 6 1.08 9.03 7.71
C ILE A 6 1.13 10.55 7.55
N HIS A 7 2.34 11.11 7.57
CA HIS A 7 2.55 12.54 7.52
C HIS A 7 3.07 12.91 6.13
N PHE A 8 2.36 13.79 5.44
CA PHE A 8 2.76 14.31 4.13
C PHE A 8 3.29 15.74 4.28
N PHE A 9 4.23 16.10 3.41
CA PHE A 9 4.71 17.47 3.28
C PHE A 9 4.66 17.90 1.82
N ARG A 10 4.51 19.21 1.57
CA ARG A 10 4.50 19.73 0.21
C ARG A 10 5.91 19.64 -0.39
N PHE A 11 6.04 18.94 -1.51
CA PHE A 11 7.26 18.95 -2.31
C PHE A 11 6.97 19.37 -3.75
N ALA A 12 7.03 20.67 -4.02
CA ALA A 12 6.56 21.26 -5.27
C ALA A 12 7.37 20.86 -6.52
N GLN A 13 8.59 20.33 -6.35
CA GLN A 13 9.47 19.94 -7.46
C GLN A 13 9.42 18.44 -7.75
N LEU A 14 8.65 17.66 -6.99
CA LEU A 14 8.51 16.22 -7.19
C LEU A 14 8.04 15.93 -8.62
N GLN A 15 8.74 15.04 -9.31
CA GLN A 15 8.29 14.44 -10.56
C GLN A 15 7.68 13.07 -10.21
N PRO A 16 6.33 12.90 -10.23
CA PRO A 16 5.70 11.68 -9.75
C PRO A 16 6.23 10.42 -10.45
N LEU A 17 6.41 10.46 -11.78
CA LEU A 17 6.87 9.29 -12.54
C LEU A 17 8.33 8.88 -12.26
N GLU A 18 9.10 9.73 -11.56
CA GLU A 18 10.46 9.44 -11.11
C GLU A 18 10.52 9.18 -9.59
N ASN A 19 9.37 9.28 -8.90
CA ASN A 19 9.28 9.07 -7.47
C ASN A 19 9.48 7.59 -7.12
N TYR A 20 10.36 7.33 -6.15
CA TYR A 20 10.62 5.99 -5.60
C TYR A 20 10.24 5.89 -4.12
N GLY A 21 9.46 6.85 -3.62
CA GLY A 21 8.92 6.82 -2.27
C GLY A 21 8.09 5.56 -2.03
N GLN A 22 8.33 4.89 -0.91
CA GLN A 22 7.57 3.69 -0.54
C GLN A 22 7.32 3.62 0.97
N VAL A 23 6.17 3.06 1.34
CA VAL A 23 5.81 2.77 2.73
C VAL A 23 5.23 1.36 2.81
N TYR A 24 5.60 0.60 3.84
CA TYR A 24 5.01 -0.69 4.15
C TYR A 24 4.15 -0.56 5.41
N ILE A 25 2.87 -0.88 5.30
CA ILE A 25 1.86 -0.73 6.35
C ILE A 25 1.43 -2.12 6.79
N ARG A 26 1.57 -2.42 8.08
CA ARG A 26 1.13 -3.71 8.63
C ARG A 26 -0.33 -3.67 9.04
N THR A 27 -1.03 -4.76 8.78
CA THR A 27 -2.41 -5.00 9.19
C THR A 27 -2.56 -6.42 9.71
N ASP A 28 -3.54 -6.63 10.59
CA ASP A 28 -3.92 -7.94 11.10
C ASP A 28 -5.14 -8.52 10.33
N ASP A 29 -5.71 -7.75 9.39
CA ASP A 29 -6.81 -8.16 8.50
C ASP A 29 -6.54 -7.68 7.06
N ILE A 30 -5.63 -8.35 6.36
CA ILE A 30 -5.22 -7.98 4.99
C ILE A 30 -6.31 -8.27 3.96
N ASP A 31 -7.06 -9.35 4.13
CA ASP A 31 -8.11 -9.74 3.18
C ASP A 31 -9.30 -8.79 3.27
N GLY A 32 -9.76 -8.44 4.48
CA GLY A 32 -10.81 -7.45 4.67
C GLY A 32 -10.39 -6.05 4.19
N LEU A 33 -9.14 -5.66 4.42
CA LEU A 33 -8.61 -4.40 3.91
C LEU A 33 -8.58 -4.37 2.37
N TYR A 34 -8.13 -5.46 1.74
CA TYR A 34 -8.09 -5.58 0.29
C TYR A 34 -9.50 -5.50 -0.34
N GLU A 35 -10.48 -6.20 0.24
CA GLU A 35 -11.89 -6.12 -0.17
C GLU A 35 -12.47 -4.70 0.01
N SER A 36 -12.12 -4.03 1.11
CA SER A 36 -12.48 -2.62 1.32
C SER A 36 -11.92 -1.72 0.21
N PHE A 37 -10.69 -1.96 -0.25
CA PHE A 37 -10.10 -1.16 -1.34
C PHE A 37 -10.81 -1.40 -2.67
N ILE A 38 -11.11 -2.65 -3.01
CA ILE A 38 -11.86 -2.99 -4.23
C ILE A 38 -13.27 -2.37 -4.21
N SER A 39 -14.00 -2.52 -3.10
CA SER A 39 -15.35 -1.98 -2.97
C SER A 39 -15.40 -0.45 -3.05
N ASN A 40 -14.33 0.23 -2.64
CA ASN A 40 -14.16 1.67 -2.76
C ASN A 40 -13.51 2.10 -4.09
N HIS A 41 -13.34 1.19 -5.05
CA HIS A 41 -12.78 1.45 -6.38
C HIS A 41 -11.36 2.05 -6.32
N VAL A 42 -10.55 1.61 -5.35
CA VAL A 42 -9.13 1.96 -5.29
C VAL A 42 -8.36 1.09 -6.27
N ASP A 43 -7.58 1.73 -7.15
CA ASP A 43 -6.76 1.02 -8.13
C ASP A 43 -5.63 0.23 -7.45
N ILE A 44 -5.70 -1.10 -7.59
CA ILE A 44 -4.62 -2.01 -7.14
C ILE A 44 -3.50 -1.97 -8.18
N HIS A 45 -2.25 -1.85 -7.71
CA HIS A 45 -1.10 -1.85 -8.59
C HIS A 45 -1.09 -3.13 -9.44
N PRO A 46 -0.91 -3.06 -10.77
CA PRO A 46 -1.05 -4.21 -11.66
C PRO A 46 -0.10 -5.37 -11.30
N ASN A 47 1.10 -5.05 -10.81
CA ASN A 47 2.09 -6.03 -10.33
C ASN A 47 2.06 -6.24 -8.80
N GLY A 48 1.12 -5.60 -8.11
CA GLY A 48 1.00 -5.57 -6.65
C GLY A 48 -0.32 -6.17 -6.14
N LYS A 49 -0.96 -7.07 -6.89
CA LYS A 49 -2.17 -7.76 -6.42
C LYS A 49 -1.89 -8.58 -5.15
N LEU A 50 -2.93 -8.77 -4.35
CA LEU A 50 -2.88 -9.54 -3.10
C LEU A 50 -2.37 -10.96 -3.35
N GLN A 51 -1.30 -11.32 -2.66
CA GLN A 51 -0.65 -12.62 -2.81
C GLN A 51 0.15 -13.00 -1.57
N ASN A 52 0.32 -14.31 -1.37
CA ASN A 52 1.27 -14.83 -0.40
C ASN A 52 2.68 -14.80 -1.03
N LYS A 53 3.64 -14.27 -0.30
CA LYS A 53 5.02 -14.13 -0.72
C LYS A 53 5.90 -15.22 -0.09
N PRO A 54 7.00 -15.62 -0.76
CA PRO A 54 7.94 -16.62 -0.23
C PRO A 54 8.56 -16.28 1.14
N TRP A 55 8.55 -15.01 1.53
CA TRP A 55 9.07 -14.52 2.82
C TRP A 55 8.01 -14.46 3.93
N GLY A 56 6.88 -15.15 3.78
CA GLY A 56 5.89 -15.30 4.85
C GLY A 56 5.01 -14.06 5.08
N GLN A 57 4.81 -13.24 4.06
CA GLN A 57 3.85 -12.13 4.09
C GLN A 57 2.72 -12.37 3.11
N ARG A 58 1.52 -11.97 3.46
CA ARG A 58 0.41 -11.77 2.53
C ARG A 58 0.27 -10.28 2.31
N GLU A 59 0.46 -9.81 1.09
CA GLU A 59 0.57 -8.38 0.81
C GLU A 59 0.04 -7.97 -0.57
N PHE A 60 -0.36 -6.70 -0.67
CA PHE A 60 -0.74 -6.02 -1.91
C PHE A 60 -0.23 -4.57 -1.90
N SER A 61 -0.20 -3.92 -3.06
CA SER A 61 0.26 -2.54 -3.20
C SER A 61 -0.68 -1.68 -4.03
N ILE A 62 -0.69 -0.38 -3.74
CA ILE A 62 -1.28 0.67 -4.57
C ILE A 62 -0.23 1.76 -4.87
N LEU A 63 -0.54 2.61 -5.84
CA LEU A 63 0.14 3.90 -6.00
C LEU A 63 -0.82 5.01 -5.59
N ASP A 64 -0.31 5.99 -4.85
CA ASP A 64 -1.02 7.25 -4.68
C ASP A 64 -0.80 8.17 -5.91
N PRO A 65 -1.46 9.34 -5.99
CA PRO A 65 -1.29 10.27 -7.12
C PRO A 65 0.16 10.76 -7.33
N ASP A 66 0.95 10.83 -6.26
CA ASP A 66 2.36 11.23 -6.29
C ASP A 66 3.29 10.04 -6.61
N HIS A 67 2.74 8.87 -6.94
CA HIS A 67 3.44 7.62 -7.24
C HIS A 67 4.25 7.06 -6.06
N ASN A 68 3.87 7.39 -4.82
CA ASN A 68 4.37 6.65 -3.68
C ASN A 68 3.80 5.23 -3.73
N LEU A 69 4.66 4.22 -3.55
CA LEU A 69 4.25 2.83 -3.43
C LEU A 69 3.82 2.54 -1.99
N LEU A 70 2.52 2.34 -1.79
CA LEU A 70 1.98 1.93 -0.49
C LEU A 70 1.72 0.44 -0.55
N THR A 71 2.50 -0.32 0.21
CA THR A 71 2.32 -1.78 0.37
C THR A 71 1.66 -2.07 1.71
N PHE A 72 0.61 -2.88 1.70
CA PHE A 72 -0.06 -3.39 2.88
C PHE A 72 0.29 -4.85 3.06
N GLY A 73 0.62 -5.28 4.28
CA GLY A 73 1.01 -6.66 4.53
C GLY A 73 0.63 -7.19 5.90
N GLN A 74 0.41 -8.49 5.95
CA GLN A 74 0.14 -9.27 7.14
C GLN A 74 1.11 -10.45 7.23
N SER A 75 1.65 -10.67 8.42
CA SER A 75 2.49 -11.83 8.71
C SER A 75 1.66 -13.11 8.61
N LEU A 76 2.17 -14.10 7.88
CA LEU A 76 1.64 -15.47 7.86
C LEU A 76 2.33 -16.37 8.90
N ILE A 77 3.32 -15.83 9.60
CA ILE A 77 4.09 -16.47 10.68
C ILE A 77 3.67 -15.86 12.00
#